data_AF-A0A1M6CGA7-F1
#
_entry.id   AF-A0A1M6CGA7-F1
#
_cell.length_a   1.000
_cell.length_b   1.000
_cell.length_c   1.000
_cell.angle_alpha   90.00
_cell.angle_beta   90.00
_cell.angle_gamma   90.00
#
_symmetry.space_group_name_H-M   'P 1'
#
loop_
_entity.id
_entity.type
_entity.pdbx_description
1 polymer ?
#
loop_
_entity_poly.entity_id
_entity_poly.type
_entity_poly.pdbx_seq_one_letter_code
_entity_poly.pdbx_strand_id
1 'polypeptide(L)'
;MDIAKHEGLMQLETNYVFQTLYSEGEINHAEKQSILVNEAYQFLSEIMGPKDNFCVLVVAPQDWTRNAYSPVVGMPEYYRGNLIVGAGQNHMASGYQEMIQSFPKDMTQDLVSTYTNANGQLDMRLFFDKLVIHELTHSFQDPENQENYSMSRWLEEIHANMGLYAFYKTKKPKELKYVMELVDFSLKNPPPDLSYTSLLDFDRHYYEMNPANYGQYQMRFTQTAKQLIDSLGNDILKPLNDFLIKYDDSWKGKMSEEDFGNRLSTEVDPYFLKIMHDW
;
A
#
# COMPACT_ATOMS: atom_id res chain seq x y z
N MET A 1 -9.74 9.96 14.00
CA MET A 1 -8.27 9.98 13.94
C MET A 1 -7.71 9.73 15.33
N ASP A 2 -6.83 8.74 15.49
CA ASP A 2 -6.21 8.40 16.77
C ASP A 2 -4.97 9.28 17.03
N ILE A 3 -5.17 10.32 17.83
CA ILE A 3 -4.13 11.30 18.17
C ILE A 3 -3.10 10.77 19.18
N ALA A 4 -3.32 9.59 19.79
CA ALA A 4 -2.35 9.04 20.73
C ALA A 4 -1.02 8.68 20.03
N LYS A 5 -1.08 8.39 18.72
CA LYS A 5 0.11 8.15 17.88
C LYS A 5 0.85 9.41 17.48
N HIS A 6 0.39 10.59 17.90
CA HIS A 6 1.02 11.88 17.55
C HIS A 6 2.03 12.34 18.62
N GLU A 7 2.07 11.68 19.78
CA GLU A 7 2.91 12.09 20.91
C GLU A 7 4.39 12.17 20.53
N GLY A 8 5.01 13.30 20.83
CA GLY A 8 6.43 13.57 20.60
C GLY A 8 6.81 13.92 19.16
N LEU A 9 5.86 13.91 18.21
CA LEU A 9 6.12 14.29 16.83
C LEU A 9 6.04 15.82 16.64
N MET A 10 6.84 16.32 15.71
CA MET A 10 6.82 17.71 15.26
C MET A 10 5.81 17.87 14.12
N GLN A 11 5.14 19.01 14.05
CA GLN A 11 4.23 19.31 12.93
C GLN A 11 4.97 20.03 11.80
N LEU A 12 4.75 19.58 10.57
CA LEU A 12 5.19 20.28 9.36
C LEU A 12 4.11 21.31 8.97
N GLU A 13 4.51 22.57 8.84
CA GLU A 13 3.61 23.64 8.40
C GLU A 13 3.36 23.56 6.89
N THR A 14 2.11 23.26 6.52
CA THR A 14 1.66 23.21 5.12
C THR A 14 0.24 23.77 5.00
N ASN A 15 -0.21 24.02 3.78
CA ASN A 15 -1.59 24.42 3.48
C ASN A 15 -2.42 23.26 2.89
N TYR A 16 -1.98 22.02 3.05
CA TYR A 16 -2.69 20.85 2.57
C TYR A 16 -3.91 20.54 3.45
N VAL A 17 -4.81 19.70 2.93
CA VAL A 17 -6.07 19.34 3.64
C VAL A 17 -5.85 18.36 4.80
N PHE A 18 -4.63 17.89 4.98
CA PHE A 18 -4.23 16.93 6.01
C PHE A 18 -3.02 17.46 6.79
N GLN A 19 -2.85 16.95 8.00
CA GLN A 19 -1.67 17.25 8.80
C GLN A 19 -0.51 16.31 8.44
N THR A 20 0.71 16.80 8.54
CA THR A 20 1.92 15.96 8.48
C THR A 20 2.69 16.14 9.77
N LEU A 21 2.91 15.06 10.50
CA LEU A 21 3.73 15.01 11.71
C LEU A 21 4.96 14.14 11.46
N TYR A 22 6.07 14.45 12.11
CA TYR A 22 7.33 13.75 11.88
C TYR A 22 8.22 13.67 13.12
N SER A 23 9.03 12.62 13.18
CA SER A 23 10.07 12.45 14.21
C SER A 23 11.13 13.55 14.12
N GLU A 24 11.72 13.92 15.26
CA GLU A 24 12.80 14.92 15.28
C GLU A 24 13.94 14.54 14.32
N GLY A 25 14.39 15.50 13.51
CA GLY A 25 15.44 15.30 12.50
C GLY A 25 14.94 14.88 11.11
N GLU A 26 13.67 14.49 10.96
CA GLU A 26 13.13 13.93 9.71
C GLU A 26 12.40 14.94 8.81
N ILE A 27 12.60 16.25 9.01
CA ILE A 27 11.86 17.30 8.28
C ILE A 27 11.96 17.15 6.75
N ASN A 28 13.14 16.83 6.23
CA ASN A 28 13.35 16.68 4.78
C ASN A 28 12.58 15.47 4.21
N HIS A 29 12.39 14.41 4.99
CA HIS A 29 11.61 13.24 4.57
C HIS A 29 10.11 13.56 4.69
N ALA A 30 9.71 14.25 5.76
CA ALA A 30 8.36 14.75 5.97
C ALA A 30 7.89 15.65 4.82
N GLU A 31 8.70 16.61 4.38
CA GLU A 31 8.40 17.48 3.25
C GLU A 31 8.17 16.68 1.95
N LYS A 32 9.06 15.73 1.65
CA LYS A 32 8.94 14.89 0.46
C LYS A 32 7.67 14.03 0.48
N GLN A 33 7.39 13.39 1.62
CA GLN A 33 6.19 12.57 1.80
C GLN A 33 4.93 13.43 1.72
N SER A 34 4.92 14.60 2.35
CA SER A 34 3.78 15.51 2.33
C SER A 34 3.45 16.01 0.92
N ILE A 35 4.47 16.37 0.11
CA ILE A 35 4.28 16.72 -1.30
C ILE A 35 3.71 15.54 -2.10
N LEU A 36 4.30 14.35 -1.94
CA LEU A 36 3.87 13.14 -2.66
C LEU A 36 2.42 12.77 -2.32
N VAL A 37 2.07 12.77 -1.03
CA VAL A 37 0.71 12.50 -0.56
C VAL A 37 -0.26 13.56 -1.05
N ASN A 38 0.10 14.84 -1.08
CA ASN A 38 -0.78 15.88 -1.59
C ASN A 38 -1.06 15.74 -3.09
N GLU A 39 -0.04 15.45 -3.90
CA GLU A 39 -0.24 15.19 -5.34
C GLU A 39 -1.14 13.98 -5.58
N ALA A 40 -0.94 12.90 -4.82
CA ALA A 40 -1.77 11.71 -4.93
C ALA A 40 -3.17 11.90 -4.38
N TYR A 41 -3.34 12.66 -3.30
CA TYR A 41 -4.64 13.01 -2.74
C TYR A 41 -5.46 13.78 -3.78
N GLN A 42 -4.88 14.79 -4.44
CA GLN A 42 -5.56 15.52 -5.50
C GLN A 42 -6.02 14.58 -6.63
N PHE A 43 -5.14 13.70 -7.09
CA PHE A 43 -5.47 12.73 -8.13
C PHE A 43 -6.56 11.72 -7.71
N LEU A 44 -6.43 11.12 -6.53
CA LEU A 44 -7.35 10.09 -6.05
C LEU A 44 -8.71 10.69 -5.66
N SER A 45 -8.73 11.90 -5.08
CA SER A 45 -9.98 12.59 -4.72
C SER A 45 -10.77 13.08 -5.93
N GLU A 46 -10.12 13.41 -7.04
CA GLU A 46 -10.80 13.68 -8.32
C GLU A 46 -11.62 12.47 -8.80
N ILE A 47 -11.16 11.25 -8.48
CA ILE A 47 -11.79 9.99 -8.92
C ILE A 47 -12.77 9.48 -7.87
N MET A 48 -12.31 9.32 -6.62
CA MET A 48 -13.05 8.65 -5.55
C MET A 48 -13.91 9.60 -4.71
N GLY A 49 -13.75 10.91 -4.88
CA GLY A 49 -14.29 11.93 -4.00
C GLY A 49 -13.32 12.28 -2.86
N PRO A 50 -13.46 13.44 -2.21
CA PRO A 50 -12.52 13.88 -1.18
C PRO A 50 -12.59 13.02 0.07
N LYS A 51 -11.45 12.89 0.74
CA LYS A 51 -11.33 12.35 2.10
C LYS A 51 -10.89 13.47 3.04
N ASP A 52 -11.55 13.54 4.19
CA ASP A 52 -11.19 14.44 5.29
C ASP A 52 -10.59 13.66 6.46
N ASN A 53 -9.99 14.39 7.42
CA ASN A 53 -9.62 13.86 8.73
C ASN A 53 -8.64 12.68 8.69
N PHE A 54 -7.54 12.83 7.96
CA PHE A 54 -6.38 11.96 8.05
C PHE A 54 -5.10 12.75 8.34
N CYS A 55 -4.07 12.05 8.84
CA CYS A 55 -2.77 12.62 9.13
C CYS A 55 -1.67 11.70 8.60
N VAL A 56 -0.59 12.30 8.08
CA VAL A 56 0.62 11.60 7.65
C VAL A 56 1.63 11.64 8.78
N LEU A 57 2.10 10.48 9.22
CA LEU A 57 3.14 10.34 10.24
C LEU A 57 4.42 9.80 9.58
N VAL A 58 5.48 10.60 9.60
CA VAL A 58 6.82 10.18 9.13
C VAL A 58 7.68 9.85 10.34
N VAL A 59 7.80 8.55 10.63
CA VAL A 59 8.27 8.06 11.93
C VAL A 59 9.65 7.45 11.82
N ALA A 60 10.60 7.97 12.59
CA ALA A 60 11.95 7.42 12.67
C ALA A 60 11.97 6.09 13.45
N PRO A 61 12.95 5.19 13.19
CA PRO A 61 13.03 3.89 13.84
C PRO A 61 12.95 3.92 15.38
N GLN A 62 13.57 4.92 16.02
CA GLN A 62 13.58 5.07 17.48
C GLN A 62 12.21 5.42 18.08
N ASP A 63 11.31 6.00 17.30
CA ASP A 63 9.98 6.42 17.74
C ASP A 63 8.88 5.41 17.35
N TRP A 64 9.23 4.40 16.54
CA TRP A 64 8.28 3.47 15.91
C TRP A 64 7.30 2.83 16.88
N THR A 65 7.79 2.22 17.97
CA THR A 65 6.95 1.53 18.96
C THR A 65 5.88 2.44 19.59
N ARG A 66 6.17 3.73 19.73
CA ARG A 66 5.21 4.71 20.28
C ARG A 66 4.22 5.16 19.21
N ASN A 67 4.73 5.47 18.01
CA ASN A 67 4.00 6.22 16.99
C ASN A 67 3.41 5.37 15.86
N ALA A 68 3.66 4.05 15.82
CA ALA A 68 3.11 3.08 14.87
C ALA A 68 2.26 1.99 15.57
N TYR A 69 1.48 1.23 14.80
CA TYR A 69 0.72 0.05 15.26
C TYR A 69 1.45 -1.24 14.89
N SER A 70 2.07 -1.31 13.72
CA SER A 70 2.86 -2.45 13.29
C SER A 70 4.12 -2.64 14.14
N PRO A 71 4.47 -3.87 14.56
CA PRO A 71 5.75 -4.13 15.21
C PRO A 71 6.93 -4.11 14.22
N VAL A 72 6.66 -4.10 12.91
CA VAL A 72 7.70 -4.13 11.87
C VAL A 72 8.13 -2.70 11.53
N VAL A 73 9.31 -2.31 12.02
CA VAL A 73 9.84 -0.95 11.83
C VAL A 73 9.97 -0.60 10.35
N GLY A 74 9.21 0.41 9.93
CA GLY A 74 9.18 0.91 8.57
C GLY A 74 8.10 0.33 7.67
N MET A 75 7.28 -0.60 8.18
CA MET A 75 6.08 -1.07 7.47
C MET A 75 5.09 0.08 7.29
N PRO A 76 4.76 0.48 6.05
CA PRO A 76 3.68 1.43 5.82
C PRO A 76 2.37 0.88 6.36
N GLU A 77 1.54 1.75 6.92
CA GLU A 77 0.22 1.36 7.41
C GLU A 77 -0.76 2.53 7.42
N TYR A 78 -2.01 2.25 7.10
CA TYR A 78 -3.15 3.09 7.40
C TYR A 78 -3.95 2.49 8.56
N TYR A 79 -4.13 3.28 9.63
CA TYR A 79 -5.01 2.87 10.73
C TYR A 79 -5.60 4.05 11.47
N ARG A 80 -6.92 4.02 11.72
CA ARG A 80 -7.67 5.03 12.48
C ARG A 80 -7.34 6.45 12.05
N GLY A 81 -7.27 6.71 10.75
CA GLY A 81 -6.99 8.03 10.17
C GLY A 81 -5.52 8.45 10.16
N ASN A 82 -4.58 7.57 10.52
CA ASN A 82 -3.15 7.84 10.43
C ASN A 82 -2.54 7.02 9.29
N LEU A 83 -1.85 7.69 8.37
CA LEU A 83 -0.99 7.08 7.34
C LEU A 83 0.43 7.15 7.88
N ILE A 84 1.04 6.02 8.17
CA ILE A 84 2.31 5.95 8.88
C ILE A 84 3.35 5.38 7.94
N VAL A 85 4.49 6.06 7.81
CA VAL A 85 5.63 5.62 7.00
C VAL A 85 6.93 5.74 7.77
N GLY A 86 7.83 4.78 7.54
CA GLY A 86 9.15 4.77 8.14
C GLY A 86 10.08 5.80 7.53
N ALA A 87 10.70 6.63 8.36
CA ALA A 87 11.72 7.56 7.92
C ALA A 87 13.05 6.85 7.64
N GLY A 88 13.82 7.40 6.69
CA GLY A 88 15.16 6.92 6.35
C GLY A 88 15.22 5.49 5.81
N GLN A 89 16.45 4.96 5.73
CA GLN A 89 16.71 3.55 5.38
C GLN A 89 16.44 2.69 6.61
N ASN A 90 15.16 2.53 6.94
CA ASN A 90 14.67 1.81 8.12
C ASN A 90 14.93 0.29 8.03
N HIS A 91 14.50 -0.46 9.05
CA HIS A 91 14.74 -1.91 9.11
C HIS A 91 14.12 -2.67 7.93
N MET A 92 12.90 -2.31 7.52
CA MET A 92 12.26 -2.92 6.36
C MET A 92 13.03 -2.64 5.06
N ALA A 93 13.40 -1.38 4.82
CA ALA A 93 14.20 -0.99 3.65
C ALA A 93 15.56 -1.71 3.63
N SER A 94 16.20 -1.83 4.79
CA SER A 94 17.48 -2.53 4.96
C SER A 94 17.34 -4.04 4.71
N GLY A 95 16.28 -4.67 5.22
CA GLY A 95 16.02 -6.10 4.99
C GLY A 95 15.83 -6.42 3.51
N TYR A 96 15.17 -5.55 2.74
CA TYR A 96 15.05 -5.73 1.28
C TYR A 96 16.38 -5.51 0.56
N GLN A 97 17.20 -4.57 1.01
CA GLN A 97 18.55 -4.38 0.48
C GLN A 97 19.40 -5.65 0.70
N GLU A 98 19.37 -6.22 1.91
CA GLU A 98 20.07 -7.46 2.24
C GLU A 98 19.56 -8.64 1.40
N MET A 99 18.25 -8.76 1.24
CA MET A 99 17.63 -9.77 0.37
C MET A 99 18.20 -9.66 -1.05
N ILE A 100 18.15 -8.47 -1.68
CA ILE A 100 18.67 -8.26 -3.05
C ILE A 100 20.15 -8.65 -3.14
N GLN A 101 20.95 -8.33 -2.12
CA GLN A 101 22.37 -8.65 -2.08
C GLN A 101 22.66 -10.15 -1.85
N SER A 102 21.70 -10.92 -1.35
CA SER A 102 21.86 -12.36 -1.13
C SER A 102 21.68 -13.20 -2.40
N PHE A 103 21.01 -12.67 -3.42
CA PHE A 103 20.89 -13.32 -4.73
C PHE A 103 22.18 -13.20 -5.55
N PRO A 104 22.42 -14.15 -6.50
CA PRO A 104 23.44 -14.00 -7.53
C PRO A 104 23.31 -12.66 -8.29
N LYS A 105 24.46 -12.00 -8.55
CA LYS A 105 24.49 -10.64 -9.12
C LYS A 105 23.82 -10.53 -10.49
N ASP A 106 23.92 -11.58 -11.29
CA ASP A 106 23.29 -11.68 -12.60
C ASP A 106 21.76 -11.73 -12.52
N MET A 107 21.19 -12.19 -11.40
CA MET A 107 19.75 -12.19 -11.18
C MET A 107 19.21 -10.82 -10.75
N THR A 108 20.02 -9.99 -10.07
CA THR A 108 19.57 -8.74 -9.46
C THR A 108 20.11 -7.48 -10.14
N GLN A 109 20.77 -7.60 -11.29
CA GLN A 109 21.37 -6.47 -11.99
C GLN A 109 20.37 -5.33 -12.25
N ASP A 110 19.17 -5.66 -12.72
CA ASP A 110 18.12 -4.67 -13.03
C ASP A 110 17.55 -4.01 -11.77
N LEU A 111 17.39 -4.78 -10.68
CA LEU A 111 16.98 -4.23 -9.37
C LEU A 111 18.03 -3.27 -8.83
N VAL A 112 19.31 -3.68 -8.83
CA VAL A 112 20.41 -2.84 -8.34
C VAL A 112 20.50 -1.58 -9.18
N SER A 113 20.41 -1.67 -10.51
CA SER A 113 20.41 -0.51 -11.38
C SER A 113 19.22 0.41 -11.13
N THR A 114 18.04 -0.15 -10.83
CA THR A 114 16.83 0.61 -10.56
C THR A 114 16.94 1.34 -9.23
N TYR A 115 17.34 0.67 -8.16
CA TYR A 115 17.34 1.20 -6.79
C TYR A 115 18.66 1.83 -6.37
N THR A 116 19.61 2.03 -7.29
CA THR A 116 20.81 2.83 -7.00
C THR A 116 20.47 4.32 -7.03
N ASN A 117 20.69 5.02 -5.93
CA ASN A 117 20.46 6.45 -5.81
C ASN A 117 21.58 7.28 -6.48
N ALA A 118 21.43 8.61 -6.46
CA ALA A 118 22.38 9.53 -7.07
C ALA A 118 23.81 9.47 -6.47
N ASN A 119 23.96 8.89 -5.27
CA ASN A 119 25.26 8.69 -4.61
C ASN A 119 25.89 7.34 -4.95
N GLY A 120 25.29 6.56 -5.86
CA GLY A 120 25.79 5.23 -6.22
C GLY A 120 25.52 4.15 -5.17
N GLN A 121 24.57 4.39 -4.25
CA GLN A 121 24.21 3.46 -3.19
C GLN A 121 22.86 2.82 -3.46
N LEU A 122 22.74 1.52 -3.19
CA LEU A 122 21.45 0.82 -3.19
C LEU A 122 20.56 1.42 -2.08
N ASP A 123 19.38 1.89 -2.44
CA ASP A 123 18.52 2.70 -1.60
C ASP A 123 17.06 2.27 -1.79
N MET A 124 16.58 1.42 -0.88
CA MET A 124 15.24 0.85 -0.98
C MET A 124 14.13 1.85 -0.62
N ARG A 125 14.47 3.05 -0.12
CA ARG A 125 13.48 4.13 0.01
C ARG A 125 12.84 4.50 -1.32
N LEU A 126 13.56 4.33 -2.43
CA LEU A 126 13.01 4.54 -3.77
C LEU A 126 11.76 3.69 -4.05
N PHE A 127 11.62 2.52 -3.41
CA PHE A 127 10.41 1.70 -3.39
C PHE A 127 9.49 2.07 -2.20
N PHE A 128 10.00 2.02 -0.97
CA PHE A 128 9.15 2.13 0.24
C PHE A 128 8.47 3.50 0.39
N ASP A 129 9.11 4.59 -0.02
CA ASP A 129 8.50 5.93 0.01
C ASP A 129 7.25 6.01 -0.86
N LYS A 130 7.11 5.12 -1.84
CA LYS A 130 5.98 5.09 -2.77
C LYS A 130 4.74 4.46 -2.17
N LEU A 131 4.93 3.56 -1.21
CA LEU A 131 3.84 2.82 -0.59
C LEU A 131 2.93 3.72 0.27
N VAL A 132 3.33 4.94 0.59
CA VAL A 132 2.41 5.91 1.21
C VAL A 132 1.14 6.15 0.37
N ILE A 133 1.21 5.98 -0.95
CA ILE A 133 0.04 6.11 -1.84
C ILE A 133 -0.90 4.91 -1.70
N HIS A 134 -0.36 3.72 -1.43
CA HIS A 134 -1.13 2.53 -1.11
C HIS A 134 -1.92 2.78 0.19
N GLU A 135 -1.25 3.25 1.25
CA GLU A 135 -1.90 3.59 2.53
C GLU A 135 -2.92 4.73 2.40
N LEU A 136 -2.61 5.74 1.59
CA LEU A 136 -3.55 6.80 1.26
C LEU A 136 -4.80 6.24 0.60
N THR A 137 -4.67 5.24 -0.27
CA THR A 137 -5.81 4.62 -0.93
C THR A 137 -6.69 3.85 0.07
N HIS A 138 -6.10 3.17 1.06
CA HIS A 138 -6.87 2.60 2.18
C HIS A 138 -7.69 3.64 2.92
N SER A 139 -7.20 4.87 3.07
CA SER A 139 -7.97 5.93 3.74
C SER A 139 -9.29 6.29 3.04
N PHE A 140 -9.41 6.09 1.73
CA PHE A 140 -10.66 6.32 0.99
C PHE A 140 -11.69 5.19 1.20
N GLN A 141 -11.22 4.00 1.57
CA GLN A 141 -12.04 2.82 1.84
C GLN A 141 -12.71 2.92 3.23
N ASP A 142 -12.16 3.76 4.11
CA ASP A 142 -12.56 3.93 5.49
C ASP A 142 -12.93 5.39 5.79
N PRO A 143 -14.13 5.86 5.37
CA PRO A 143 -14.52 7.25 5.51
C PRO A 143 -14.61 7.71 6.97
N GLU A 144 -14.90 6.79 7.89
CA GLU A 144 -15.13 7.06 9.31
C GLU A 144 -13.92 6.78 10.21
N ASN A 145 -12.77 6.37 9.65
CA ASN A 145 -11.55 6.02 10.39
C ASN A 145 -11.77 4.86 11.40
N GLN A 146 -12.53 3.84 10.99
CA GLN A 146 -12.96 2.70 11.81
C GLN A 146 -11.94 1.56 11.84
N GLU A 147 -12.08 0.67 12.81
CA GLU A 147 -11.40 -0.62 12.78
C GLU A 147 -12.20 -1.60 11.92
N ASN A 148 -11.50 -2.49 11.21
CA ASN A 148 -12.12 -3.55 10.41
C ASN A 148 -13.19 -2.98 9.47
N TYR A 149 -12.83 -2.09 8.56
CA TYR A 149 -13.80 -1.40 7.71
C TYR A 149 -14.25 -2.20 6.47
N SER A 150 -13.67 -3.38 6.18
CA SER A 150 -14.10 -4.17 5.03
C SER A 150 -14.28 -5.67 5.28
N MET A 151 -15.17 -6.25 4.45
CA MET A 151 -15.49 -7.65 4.41
C MET A 151 -14.31 -8.53 3.94
N SER A 152 -13.45 -8.03 3.06
CA SER A 152 -12.41 -8.83 2.41
C SER A 152 -11.09 -8.08 2.31
N ARG A 153 -10.06 -8.63 2.97
CA ARG A 153 -8.73 -8.03 3.05
C ARG A 153 -8.03 -8.08 1.70
N TRP A 154 -8.14 -9.19 0.97
CA TRP A 154 -7.49 -9.24 -0.36
C TRP A 154 -8.05 -8.18 -1.32
N LEU A 155 -9.35 -7.87 -1.23
CA LEU A 155 -9.97 -6.88 -2.09
C LEU A 155 -9.56 -5.45 -1.70
N GLU A 156 -9.46 -5.16 -0.40
CA GLU A 156 -8.89 -3.91 0.14
C GLU A 156 -7.47 -3.67 -0.41
N GLU A 157 -6.65 -4.72 -0.37
CA GLU A 157 -5.24 -4.69 -0.75
C GLU A 157 -5.07 -4.54 -2.27
N ILE A 158 -5.90 -5.21 -3.07
CA ILE A 158 -5.92 -4.97 -4.52
C ILE A 158 -6.32 -3.54 -4.82
N HIS A 159 -7.36 -3.01 -4.18
CA HIS A 159 -7.79 -1.62 -4.39
C HIS A 159 -6.69 -0.62 -4.00
N ALA A 160 -6.01 -0.83 -2.88
CA ALA A 160 -4.90 0.01 -2.45
C ALA A 160 -3.73 -0.02 -3.45
N ASN A 161 -3.39 -1.20 -3.96
CA ASN A 161 -2.40 -1.37 -5.03
C ASN A 161 -2.85 -0.75 -6.37
N MET A 162 -4.16 -0.72 -6.66
CA MET A 162 -4.69 -0.02 -7.83
C MET A 162 -4.49 1.48 -7.73
N GLY A 163 -4.75 2.10 -6.58
CA GLY A 163 -4.49 3.52 -6.35
C GLY A 163 -3.01 3.88 -6.50
N LEU A 164 -2.12 3.06 -5.91
CA LEU A 164 -0.67 3.17 -6.10
C LEU A 164 -0.27 3.12 -7.59
N TYR A 165 -0.69 2.07 -8.29
CA TYR A 165 -0.32 1.87 -9.69
C TYR A 165 -0.90 2.97 -10.59
N ALA A 166 -2.17 3.32 -10.43
CA ALA A 166 -2.86 4.35 -11.22
C ALA A 166 -2.17 5.71 -11.07
N PHE A 167 -1.82 6.10 -9.84
CA PHE A 167 -1.12 7.36 -9.59
C PHE A 167 0.25 7.38 -10.28
N TYR A 168 1.09 6.37 -10.09
CA TYR A 168 2.42 6.36 -10.69
C TYR A 168 2.37 6.23 -12.22
N LYS A 169 1.47 5.42 -12.77
CA LYS A 169 1.25 5.32 -14.22
C LYS A 169 0.85 6.67 -14.82
N THR A 170 -0.03 7.42 -14.14
CA THR A 170 -0.64 8.63 -14.69
C THR A 170 0.18 9.90 -14.43
N LYS A 171 0.59 10.12 -13.17
CA LYS A 171 1.21 11.37 -12.72
C LYS A 171 2.74 11.31 -12.69
N LYS A 172 3.32 10.12 -12.45
CA LYS A 172 4.78 9.94 -12.34
C LYS A 172 5.30 8.72 -13.12
N PRO A 173 5.05 8.59 -14.44
CA PRO A 173 5.32 7.36 -15.20
C PRO A 173 6.80 6.94 -15.21
N LYS A 174 7.73 7.90 -15.10
CA LYS A 174 9.18 7.61 -15.00
C LYS A 174 9.57 6.93 -13.69
N GLU A 175 8.76 7.07 -12.66
CA GLU A 175 8.96 6.50 -11.33
C GLU A 175 8.21 5.19 -11.14
N LEU A 176 7.31 4.81 -12.05
CA LEU A 176 6.56 3.56 -11.97
C LEU A 176 7.48 2.32 -11.91
N LYS A 177 8.66 2.39 -12.55
CA LYS A 177 9.69 1.34 -12.47
C LYS A 177 10.10 1.02 -11.03
N TYR A 178 10.11 2.01 -10.14
CA TYR A 178 10.46 1.81 -8.74
C TYR A 178 9.40 1.05 -7.97
N VAL A 179 8.20 0.84 -8.53
CA VAL A 179 7.18 -0.05 -7.97
C VAL A 179 7.28 -1.41 -8.66
N MET A 180 7.28 -1.41 -10.01
CA MET A 180 7.10 -2.64 -10.78
C MET A 180 8.34 -3.54 -10.87
N GLU A 181 9.57 -3.00 -10.82
CA GLU A 181 10.77 -3.83 -10.98
C GLU A 181 10.92 -4.85 -9.85
N LEU A 182 10.60 -4.46 -8.61
CA LEU A 182 10.63 -5.39 -7.47
C LEU A 182 9.49 -6.41 -7.57
N VAL A 183 8.30 -5.99 -7.99
CA VAL A 183 7.14 -6.86 -8.21
C VAL A 183 7.48 -7.94 -9.26
N ASP A 184 7.98 -7.53 -10.42
CA ASP A 184 8.31 -8.44 -11.51
C ASP A 184 9.43 -9.42 -11.12
N PHE A 185 10.43 -8.94 -10.37
CA PHE A 185 11.49 -9.80 -9.85
C PHE A 185 10.96 -10.84 -8.85
N SER A 186 10.18 -10.40 -7.86
CA SER A 186 9.66 -11.28 -6.81
C SER A 186 8.68 -12.31 -7.35
N LEU A 187 7.85 -11.98 -8.34
CA LEU A 187 6.95 -12.94 -8.97
C LEU A 187 7.69 -14.01 -9.79
N LYS A 188 8.83 -13.66 -10.40
CA LYS A 188 9.69 -14.64 -11.11
C LYS A 188 10.54 -15.48 -10.16
N ASN A 189 10.83 -14.95 -8.97
CA ASN A 189 11.68 -15.59 -7.96
C ASN A 189 10.94 -15.67 -6.62
N PRO A 190 9.82 -16.41 -6.56
CA PRO A 190 9.03 -16.51 -5.34
C PRO A 190 9.82 -17.21 -4.23
N PRO A 191 9.52 -16.92 -2.95
CA PRO A 191 10.04 -17.71 -1.84
C PRO A 191 9.75 -19.22 -2.02
N PRO A 192 10.67 -20.12 -1.63
CA PRO A 192 10.53 -21.55 -1.91
C PRO A 192 9.40 -22.25 -1.14
N ASP A 193 9.00 -21.74 0.03
CA ASP A 193 8.09 -22.41 0.97
C ASP A 193 6.83 -21.57 1.28
N LEU A 194 6.00 -21.34 0.25
CA LEU A 194 4.74 -20.62 0.41
C LEU A 194 3.62 -21.58 0.85
N SER A 195 3.07 -21.37 2.04
CA SER A 195 2.01 -22.23 2.61
C SER A 195 0.59 -21.83 2.22
N TYR A 196 0.37 -20.56 1.92
CA TYR A 196 -0.94 -20.00 1.56
C TYR A 196 -0.96 -19.58 0.09
N THR A 197 -2.00 -19.95 -0.65
CA THR A 197 -2.02 -19.76 -2.11
C THR A 197 -3.34 -19.22 -2.68
N SER A 198 -4.42 -19.23 -1.91
CA SER A 198 -5.73 -18.69 -2.32
C SER A 198 -6.08 -17.35 -1.68
N LEU A 199 -6.95 -16.56 -2.34
CA LEU A 199 -7.52 -15.33 -1.75
C LEU A 199 -8.19 -15.58 -0.38
N LEU A 200 -8.83 -16.75 -0.24
CA LEU A 200 -9.45 -17.19 1.00
C LEU A 200 -8.42 -17.47 2.10
N ASP A 201 -7.25 -18.02 1.75
CA ASP A 201 -6.15 -18.17 2.71
C ASP A 201 -5.66 -16.81 3.19
N PHE A 202 -5.56 -15.82 2.28
CA PHE A 202 -5.19 -14.46 2.64
C PHE A 202 -6.15 -13.86 3.67
N ASP A 203 -7.45 -13.92 3.42
CA ASP A 203 -8.46 -13.40 4.35
C ASP A 203 -8.43 -14.14 5.70
N ARG A 204 -8.30 -15.48 5.70
CA ARG A 204 -8.32 -16.29 6.93
C ARG A 204 -7.08 -16.13 7.79
N HIS A 205 -5.92 -16.01 7.15
CA HIS A 205 -4.62 -16.07 7.82
C HIS A 205 -3.94 -14.70 7.89
N TYR A 206 -4.59 -13.61 7.48
CA TYR A 206 -4.01 -12.26 7.38
C TYR A 206 -3.11 -11.87 8.58
N TYR A 207 -3.59 -12.08 9.81
CA TYR A 207 -2.87 -11.67 11.03
C TYR A 207 -1.79 -12.67 11.49
N GLU A 208 -1.81 -13.91 11.01
CA GLU A 208 -0.87 -14.98 11.39
C GLU A 208 0.07 -15.39 10.25
N MET A 209 -0.13 -14.81 9.06
CA MET A 209 0.63 -15.10 7.86
C MET A 209 2.09 -14.71 8.04
N ASN A 210 2.99 -15.59 7.62
CA ASN A 210 4.41 -15.28 7.64
C ASN A 210 4.76 -14.17 6.61
N PRO A 211 5.83 -13.39 6.84
CA PRO A 211 6.21 -12.29 5.95
C PRO A 211 6.47 -12.68 4.50
N ALA A 212 6.98 -13.89 4.24
CA ALA A 212 7.27 -14.35 2.88
C ALA A 212 5.99 -14.58 2.08
N ASN A 213 4.98 -15.22 2.68
CA ASN A 213 3.65 -15.36 2.09
C ASN A 213 2.98 -14.00 1.90
N TYR A 214 2.98 -13.14 2.92
CA TYR A 214 2.36 -11.81 2.82
C TYR A 214 3.01 -10.97 1.71
N GLY A 215 4.34 -10.94 1.66
CA GLY A 215 5.09 -10.27 0.61
C GLY A 215 4.73 -10.81 -0.78
N GLN A 216 4.64 -12.13 -0.95
CA GLN A 216 4.23 -12.71 -2.23
C GLN A 216 2.81 -12.29 -2.64
N TYR A 217 1.86 -12.26 -1.71
CA TYR A 217 0.51 -11.75 -1.98
C TYR A 217 0.56 -10.29 -2.44
N GLN A 218 1.31 -9.43 -1.76
CA GLN A 218 1.45 -8.02 -2.13
C GLN A 218 2.00 -7.83 -3.55
N MET A 219 3.00 -8.63 -3.95
CA MET A 219 3.52 -8.58 -5.32
C MET A 219 2.47 -9.02 -6.34
N ARG A 220 1.69 -10.07 -6.03
CA ARG A 220 0.59 -10.53 -6.90
C ARG A 220 -0.55 -9.52 -6.97
N PHE A 221 -0.90 -8.87 -5.87
CA PHE A 221 -1.91 -7.81 -5.83
C PHE A 221 -1.48 -6.59 -6.64
N THR A 222 -0.21 -6.19 -6.55
CA THR A 222 0.33 -5.09 -7.37
C THR A 222 0.27 -5.42 -8.87
N GLN A 223 0.62 -6.66 -9.25
CA GLN A 223 0.51 -7.10 -10.64
C GLN A 223 -0.95 -7.17 -11.12
N THR A 224 -1.87 -7.58 -10.25
CA THR A 224 -3.30 -7.61 -10.55
C THR A 224 -3.87 -6.20 -10.70
N ALA A 225 -3.48 -5.28 -9.82
CA ALA A 225 -3.80 -3.87 -9.90
C ALA A 225 -3.34 -3.24 -11.23
N LYS A 226 -2.13 -3.58 -11.68
CA LYS A 226 -1.64 -3.19 -13.01
C LYS A 226 -2.59 -3.68 -14.11
N GLN A 227 -2.99 -4.95 -14.10
CA GLN A 227 -3.87 -5.51 -15.12
C GLN A 227 -5.25 -4.82 -15.14
N LEU A 228 -5.83 -4.57 -13.96
CA LEU A 228 -7.11 -3.88 -13.82
C LEU A 228 -7.04 -2.46 -14.37
N ILE A 229 -6.06 -1.67 -13.94
CA ILE A 229 -5.92 -0.28 -14.38
C ILE A 229 -5.53 -0.17 -15.87
N ASP A 230 -4.74 -1.11 -16.40
CA ASP A 230 -4.42 -1.16 -17.82
C ASP A 230 -5.62 -1.50 -18.69
N SER A 231 -6.53 -2.35 -18.19
CA SER A 231 -7.67 -2.86 -18.97
C SER A 231 -8.92 -1.99 -18.83
N LEU A 232 -9.18 -1.49 -17.62
CA LEU A 232 -10.42 -0.80 -17.26
C LEU A 232 -10.24 0.71 -17.06
N GLY A 233 -8.99 1.20 -17.04
CA GLY A 233 -8.67 2.60 -16.78
C GLY A 233 -8.73 2.97 -15.30
N ASN A 234 -8.50 4.24 -14.97
CA ASN A 234 -8.46 4.71 -13.58
C ASN A 234 -9.87 4.83 -12.94
N ASP A 235 -10.91 5.03 -13.75
CA ASP A 235 -12.27 5.29 -13.27
C ASP A 235 -12.85 4.09 -12.49
N ILE A 236 -12.32 2.89 -12.68
CA ILE A 236 -12.70 1.68 -11.94
C ILE A 236 -12.41 1.75 -10.43
N LEU A 237 -11.51 2.66 -10.00
CA LEU A 237 -11.24 2.89 -8.58
C LEU A 237 -12.52 3.29 -7.82
N LYS A 238 -13.38 4.14 -8.41
CA LYS A 238 -14.58 4.63 -7.72
C LYS A 238 -15.60 3.50 -7.45
N PRO A 239 -16.05 2.71 -8.46
CA PRO A 239 -16.95 1.60 -8.20
C PRO A 239 -16.41 0.60 -7.18
N LEU A 240 -15.12 0.27 -7.21
CA LEU A 240 -14.53 -0.65 -6.25
C LEU A 240 -14.48 -0.04 -4.84
N ASN A 241 -14.11 1.23 -4.71
CA ASN A 241 -14.13 1.94 -3.43
C ASN A 241 -15.54 1.98 -2.82
N ASP A 242 -16.55 2.29 -3.64
CA ASP A 242 -17.95 2.30 -3.21
C ASP A 242 -18.43 0.93 -2.76
N PHE A 243 -18.00 -0.13 -3.46
CA PHE A 243 -18.30 -1.50 -3.10
C PHE A 243 -17.71 -1.86 -1.73
N LEU A 244 -16.44 -1.52 -1.49
CA LEU A 244 -15.77 -1.77 -0.21
C LEU A 244 -16.45 -1.03 0.95
N ILE A 245 -16.85 0.23 0.75
CA ILE A 245 -17.59 1.02 1.75
C ILE A 245 -18.97 0.42 2.03
N LYS A 246 -19.69 0.01 0.97
CA LYS A 246 -21.05 -0.52 1.09
C LYS A 246 -21.09 -1.88 1.77
N TYR A 247 -20.10 -2.73 1.47
CA TYR A 247 -19.98 -4.09 1.97
C TYR A 247 -18.81 -4.18 2.97
N ASP A 248 -18.96 -3.44 4.06
CA ASP A 248 -18.03 -3.40 5.18
C ASP A 248 -17.96 -4.74 5.96
N ASP A 249 -17.16 -4.76 7.02
CA ASP A 249 -17.01 -5.93 7.91
C ASP A 249 -18.32 -6.42 8.52
N SER A 250 -19.33 -5.54 8.66
CA SER A 250 -20.64 -5.93 9.19
C SER A 250 -21.35 -6.95 8.31
N TRP A 251 -20.93 -7.12 7.06
CA TRP A 251 -21.45 -8.13 6.14
C TRP A 251 -20.70 -9.46 6.18
N LYS A 252 -19.60 -9.59 6.94
CA LYS A 252 -18.91 -10.89 7.10
C LYS A 252 -19.87 -11.95 7.64
N GLY A 253 -19.90 -13.10 6.99
CA GLY A 253 -20.81 -14.21 7.31
C GLY A 253 -22.28 -13.99 6.90
N LYS A 254 -22.64 -12.82 6.36
CA LYS A 254 -23.99 -12.53 5.83
C LYS A 254 -24.09 -12.70 4.30
N MET A 255 -22.95 -12.88 3.63
CA MET A 255 -22.85 -13.05 2.20
C MET A 255 -22.05 -14.33 1.89
N SER A 256 -22.57 -15.17 1.01
CA SER A 256 -21.83 -16.32 0.50
C SER A 256 -20.73 -15.87 -0.47
N GLU A 257 -19.72 -16.71 -0.70
CA GLU A 257 -18.66 -16.41 -1.68
C GLU A 257 -19.21 -16.24 -3.09
N GLU A 258 -20.22 -17.04 -3.46
CA GLU A 258 -20.92 -16.93 -4.75
C GLU A 258 -21.67 -15.60 -4.86
N ASP A 259 -22.42 -15.21 -3.82
CA ASP A 259 -23.13 -13.92 -3.79
C ASP A 259 -22.15 -12.74 -3.84
N PHE A 260 -21.02 -12.85 -3.14
CA PHE A 260 -19.97 -11.85 -3.15
C PHE A 260 -19.38 -11.66 -4.55
N GLY A 261 -18.98 -12.75 -5.21
CA GLY A 261 -18.48 -12.70 -6.58
C GLY A 261 -19.51 -12.13 -7.55
N ASN A 262 -20.78 -12.55 -7.45
CA ASN A 262 -21.86 -12.05 -8.30
C ASN A 262 -22.09 -10.54 -8.13
N ARG A 263 -22.07 -10.03 -6.88
CA ARG A 263 -22.21 -8.60 -6.61
C ARG A 263 -20.99 -7.82 -7.09
N LEU A 264 -19.78 -8.31 -6.84
CA LEU A 264 -18.56 -7.67 -7.30
C LEU A 264 -18.53 -7.56 -8.83
N SER A 265 -18.94 -8.62 -9.53
CA SER A 265 -19.08 -8.63 -11.00
C SER A 265 -20.07 -7.59 -11.54
N THR A 266 -21.23 -7.48 -10.88
CA THR A 266 -22.36 -6.70 -11.38
C THR A 266 -22.33 -5.23 -10.95
N GLU A 267 -21.79 -4.94 -9.77
CA GLU A 267 -21.70 -3.59 -9.20
C GLU A 267 -20.36 -2.91 -9.51
N VAL A 268 -19.29 -3.67 -9.79
CA VAL A 268 -17.95 -3.15 -10.08
C VAL A 268 -17.53 -3.47 -11.52
N ASP A 269 -17.08 -4.70 -11.79
CA ASP A 269 -16.74 -5.15 -13.15
C ASP A 269 -16.59 -6.69 -13.20
N PRO A 270 -17.01 -7.37 -14.29
CA PRO A 270 -16.83 -8.81 -14.43
C PRO A 270 -15.38 -9.32 -14.38
N TYR A 271 -14.38 -8.46 -14.61
CA TYR A 271 -12.97 -8.84 -14.48
C TYR A 271 -12.68 -9.37 -13.07
N PHE A 272 -13.33 -8.86 -12.02
CA PHE A 272 -13.09 -9.35 -10.66
C PHE A 272 -13.46 -10.81 -10.44
N LEU A 273 -14.46 -11.35 -11.15
CA LEU A 273 -14.74 -12.79 -11.15
C LEU A 273 -13.58 -13.58 -11.75
N LYS A 274 -13.01 -13.07 -12.84
CA LYS A 274 -11.83 -13.68 -13.44
C LYS A 274 -10.67 -13.72 -12.45
N ILE A 275 -10.44 -12.65 -11.69
CA ILE A 275 -9.41 -12.63 -10.64
C ILE A 275 -9.69 -13.70 -9.59
N MET A 276 -10.93 -13.83 -9.11
CA MET A 276 -11.30 -14.84 -8.12
C MET A 276 -11.12 -16.27 -8.65
N HIS A 277 -11.44 -16.52 -9.93
CA HIS A 277 -11.33 -17.84 -10.54
C HIS A 277 -9.89 -18.22 -10.94
N ASP A 278 -9.09 -17.24 -11.37
CA ASP A 278 -7.74 -17.47 -11.91
C ASP A 278 -6.62 -17.27 -10.87
N TRP A 279 -6.97 -17.01 -9.61
CA TRP A 279 -6.00 -16.82 -8.52
C TRP A 279 -5.23 -18.10 -8.19
#